data_AF-A0A8H7IN88-F1
#
_entry.id   AF-A0A8H7IN88-F1
#
_cell.length_a   1.000
_cell.length_b   1.000
_cell.length_c   1.000
_cell.angle_alpha   90.00
_cell.angle_beta   90.00
_cell.angle_gamma   90.00
#
_symmetry.space_group_name_H-M   'P 1'
#
loop_
_entity.id
_entity.type
_entity.pdbx_description
1 polymer ?
#
loop_
_entity_poly.entity_id
_entity_poly.type
_entity_poly.pdbx_seq_one_letter_code
_entity_poly.pdbx_strand_id
1 'polypeptide(L)'
;MSAPIPVILCGAMRPVAALVRSHMLLEYDVVYAGHDIAAATKEVPKIISGSSPPSTSLYTQIGSNDFTVLPRAVITGGGYNEEAFQTLFQACAEACGSEVALPVPFFRTDNALTDQLAAEGKGPAHSSPEYPKAMTNRLKARLREVGVGSGVLERPENRGKSFFF
;
A
#
# COMPACT_ATOMS: atom_id res chain seq x y z
N MET A 1 21.18 -9.04 -8.85
CA MET A 1 20.03 -8.89 -7.93
C MET A 1 19.18 -7.76 -8.48
N SER A 2 17.87 -7.96 -8.62
CA SER A 2 16.96 -6.88 -9.05
C SER A 2 16.72 -5.93 -7.89
N ALA A 3 16.57 -4.63 -8.16
CA ALA A 3 16.28 -3.64 -7.11
C ALA A 3 14.91 -3.92 -6.46
N PRO A 4 14.72 -3.64 -5.15
CA PRO A 4 13.42 -3.76 -4.51
C PRO A 4 12.37 -2.88 -5.18
N ILE A 5 11.12 -3.36 -5.25
CA ILE A 5 10.04 -2.68 -5.95
C ILE A 5 9.46 -1.56 -5.06
N PRO A 6 9.43 -0.30 -5.50
CA PRO A 6 8.90 0.80 -4.71
C PRO A 6 7.38 0.67 -4.56
N VAL A 7 6.86 0.75 -3.33
CA VAL A 7 5.43 0.70 -3.02
C VAL A 7 5.06 1.72 -1.93
N ILE A 8 3.81 2.14 -1.93
CA ILE A 8 3.23 3.00 -0.90
C ILE A 8 2.40 2.17 0.07
N LEU A 9 2.56 2.43 1.36
CA LEU A 9 1.72 1.88 2.43
C LEU A 9 0.91 3.02 3.09
N CYS A 10 -0.35 2.79 3.40
CA CYS A 10 -1.22 3.70 4.11
C CYS A 10 -1.98 2.90 5.18
N GLY A 11 -1.88 3.25 6.46
CA GLY A 11 -2.62 2.54 7.50
C GLY A 11 -2.72 3.32 8.80
N ALA A 12 -3.84 3.25 9.49
CA ALA A 12 -4.19 4.13 10.62
C ALA A 12 -3.25 4.06 11.84
N MET A 13 -2.36 3.06 11.94
CA MET A 13 -1.51 2.85 13.10
C MET A 13 -0.03 2.83 12.72
N ARG A 14 0.71 3.84 13.21
CA ARG A 14 2.16 3.96 13.02
C ARG A 14 2.96 2.71 13.41
N PRO A 15 2.71 2.05 14.57
CA PRO A 15 3.45 0.84 14.95
C PRO A 15 3.23 -0.32 13.96
N VAL A 16 1.99 -0.49 13.50
CA VAL A 16 1.64 -1.53 12.51
C VAL A 16 2.31 -1.25 11.17
N ALA A 17 2.28 0.00 10.70
CA ALA A 17 2.94 0.40 9.45
C ALA A 17 4.46 0.10 9.48
N ALA A 18 5.12 0.33 10.62
CA ALA A 18 6.55 0.01 10.79
C ALA A 18 6.85 -1.50 10.74
N LEU A 19 5.98 -2.32 11.35
CA LEU A 19 6.11 -3.79 11.29
C LEU A 19 5.88 -4.31 9.87
N VAL A 20 4.84 -3.83 9.19
CA VAL A 20 4.52 -4.20 7.80
C VAL A 20 5.67 -3.82 6.88
N ARG A 21 6.21 -2.60 7.00
CA ARG A 21 7.41 -2.18 6.26
C ARG A 21 8.58 -3.14 6.48
N SER A 22 8.83 -3.54 7.72
CA SER A 22 9.92 -4.47 8.05
C SER A 22 9.72 -5.85 7.41
N HIS A 23 8.48 -6.32 7.32
CA HIS A 23 8.13 -7.57 6.63
C HIS A 23 8.15 -7.47 5.09
N MET A 24 8.09 -6.25 4.53
CA MET A 24 8.15 -6.00 3.09
C MET A 24 9.57 -5.97 2.51
N LEU A 25 10.58 -5.74 3.36
CA LEU A 25 12.00 -5.63 2.96
C LEU A 25 12.50 -6.81 2.12
N LEU A 26 13.62 -6.57 1.43
CA LEU A 26 14.27 -7.40 0.41
C LEU A 26 13.55 -7.45 -0.94
N GLU A 27 12.22 -7.55 -0.94
CA GLU A 27 11.43 -7.65 -2.17
C GLU A 27 10.83 -6.31 -2.60
N TYR A 28 10.43 -5.51 -1.62
CA TYR A 28 9.77 -4.23 -1.83
C TYR A 28 10.49 -3.14 -1.02
N ASP A 29 10.60 -1.96 -1.62
CA ASP A 29 10.94 -0.74 -0.90
C ASP A 29 9.65 0.00 -0.56
N VAL A 30 9.35 0.16 0.72
CA VAL A 30 8.25 1.03 1.14
C VAL A 30 8.76 2.46 1.11
N VAL A 31 8.53 3.14 -0.01
CA VAL A 31 9.04 4.51 -0.24
C VAL A 31 8.29 5.54 0.59
N TYR A 32 7.03 5.28 0.92
CA TYR A 32 6.21 6.10 1.80
C TYR A 32 5.23 5.23 2.59
N ALA A 33 5.11 5.49 3.89
CA ALA A 33 4.15 4.86 4.79
C ALA A 33 3.32 5.92 5.53
N GLY A 34 2.17 6.25 4.98
CA GLY A 34 1.17 7.14 5.57
C GLY A 34 0.48 6.49 6.77
N HIS A 35 0.32 7.22 7.88
CA HIS A 35 -0.46 6.76 9.03
C HIS A 35 -1.48 7.79 9.54
N ASP A 36 -1.72 8.80 8.72
CA ASP A 36 -2.76 9.78 8.88
C ASP A 36 -3.45 9.94 7.52
N ILE A 37 -4.77 9.80 7.48
CA ILE A 37 -5.52 9.85 6.23
C ILE A 37 -5.46 11.25 5.60
N ALA A 38 -5.51 12.32 6.40
CA ALA A 38 -5.53 13.68 5.90
C ALA A 38 -4.19 14.11 5.27
N ALA A 39 -3.07 13.59 5.79
CA ALA A 39 -1.75 13.73 5.18
C ALA A 39 -1.62 12.83 3.95
N ALA A 40 -2.01 11.57 4.05
CA ALA A 40 -1.90 10.61 2.94
C ALA A 40 -2.68 11.07 1.70
N THR A 41 -3.88 11.64 1.87
CA THR A 41 -4.70 12.17 0.76
C THR A 41 -4.12 13.41 0.10
N LYS A 42 -3.11 14.07 0.70
CA LYS A 42 -2.39 15.20 0.10
C LYS A 42 -1.05 14.79 -0.50
N GLU A 43 -0.38 13.82 0.12
CA GLU A 43 0.98 13.42 -0.21
C GLU A 43 1.02 12.31 -1.26
N VAL A 44 0.21 11.26 -1.09
CA VAL A 44 0.19 10.11 -2.01
C VAL A 44 -0.16 10.52 -3.45
N PRO A 45 -1.18 11.37 -3.70
CA PRO A 45 -1.49 11.80 -5.07
C PRO A 45 -0.32 12.50 -5.76
N LYS A 46 0.44 13.32 -5.02
CA LYS A 46 1.64 14.01 -5.55
C LYS A 46 2.75 13.02 -5.87
N ILE A 47 2.95 12.01 -5.03
CA ILE A 47 3.98 11.00 -5.23
C ILE A 47 3.67 10.17 -6.48
N ILE A 48 2.45 9.67 -6.62
CA ILE A 48 2.11 8.80 -7.75
C ILE A 48 1.95 9.56 -9.07
N SER A 49 1.65 10.87 -9.04
CA SER A 49 1.62 11.72 -10.23
C SER A 49 3.01 12.20 -10.68
N GLY A 50 4.08 11.82 -9.98
CA GLY A 50 5.46 12.21 -10.28
C GLY A 50 5.84 13.62 -9.83
N SER A 51 5.01 14.26 -9.01
CA SER A 51 5.25 15.56 -8.40
C SER A 51 5.59 15.44 -6.91
N SER A 52 6.39 14.43 -6.56
CA SER A 52 6.73 14.08 -5.17
C SER A 52 7.27 15.29 -4.39
N PRO A 53 6.73 15.58 -3.19
CA PRO A 53 7.26 16.65 -2.36
C PRO A 53 8.65 16.28 -1.80
N PRO A 54 9.45 17.27 -1.36
CA PRO A 54 10.70 16.99 -0.66
C PRO A 54 10.47 16.07 0.54
N SER A 55 11.34 15.09 0.75
CA SER A 55 11.21 14.10 1.83
C SER A 55 10.93 14.79 3.15
N THR A 56 11.71 15.82 3.53
CA THR A 56 11.59 16.61 4.78
C THR A 56 10.22 17.28 5.02
N SER A 57 9.35 17.37 4.01
CA SER A 57 8.01 17.94 4.13
C SER A 57 6.90 16.92 4.36
N LEU A 58 7.21 15.62 4.23
CA LEU A 58 6.25 14.54 4.45
C LEU A 58 5.87 14.40 5.93
N TYR A 59 4.61 14.10 6.20
CA TYR A 59 4.09 14.00 7.55
C TYR A 59 4.73 12.87 8.37
N THR A 60 4.87 11.67 7.78
CA THR A 60 5.26 10.48 8.56
C THR A 60 6.76 10.21 8.58
N GLN A 61 7.47 10.57 7.50
CA GLN A 61 8.86 10.19 7.23
C GLN A 61 9.14 8.68 7.30
N ILE A 62 8.11 7.82 7.33
CA ILE A 62 8.28 6.38 7.43
C ILE A 62 8.41 5.85 6.00
N GLY A 63 9.61 5.46 5.61
CA GLY A 63 9.90 4.96 4.27
C GLY A 63 11.36 5.22 3.90
N SER A 64 11.77 4.81 2.70
CA SER A 64 13.03 5.29 2.13
C SER A 64 12.93 6.77 1.70
N ASN A 65 11.72 7.22 1.36
CA ASN A 65 11.45 8.51 0.70
C ASN A 65 12.27 8.69 -0.60
N ASP A 66 12.71 7.58 -1.20
CA ASP A 66 13.32 7.59 -2.52
C ASP A 66 12.21 7.57 -3.58
N PHE A 67 12.00 8.72 -4.22
CA PHE A 67 11.03 8.88 -5.30
C PHE A 67 11.71 9.01 -6.67
N THR A 68 12.98 8.59 -6.80
CA THR A 68 13.66 8.54 -8.10
C THR A 68 13.02 7.53 -9.05
N VAL A 69 12.36 6.51 -8.50
CA VAL A 69 11.51 5.56 -9.21
C VAL A 69 10.08 5.69 -8.70
N LEU A 70 9.12 5.80 -9.61
CA LEU A 70 7.70 5.88 -9.24
C LEU A 70 7.26 4.61 -8.51
N PRO A 71 6.45 4.74 -7.43
CA PRO A 71 5.83 3.59 -6.80
C PRO A 71 5.04 2.73 -7.79
N ARG A 72 4.95 1.44 -7.51
CA ARG A 72 4.27 0.44 -8.35
C ARG A 72 2.92 -0.01 -7.80
N ALA A 73 2.58 0.39 -6.58
CA ALA A 73 1.31 0.08 -5.92
C ALA A 73 1.04 1.06 -4.77
N VAL A 74 -0.25 1.28 -4.47
CA VAL A 74 -0.73 1.91 -3.23
C VAL A 74 -1.46 0.86 -2.39
N ILE A 75 -1.12 0.75 -1.12
CA ILE A 75 -1.59 -0.32 -0.25
C ILE A 75 -2.24 0.30 0.99
N THR A 76 -3.52 0.01 1.23
CA THR A 76 -4.24 0.45 2.43
C THR A 76 -4.42 -0.71 3.41
N GLY A 77 -4.00 -0.50 4.67
CA GLY A 77 -4.19 -1.43 5.76
C GLY A 77 -5.63 -1.45 6.29
N GLY A 78 -5.95 -2.47 7.09
CA GLY A 78 -7.31 -2.70 7.63
C GLY A 78 -7.91 -1.59 8.52
N GLY A 79 -7.11 -0.59 8.92
CA GLY A 79 -7.60 0.58 9.64
C GLY A 79 -8.28 1.63 8.75
N TYR A 80 -8.23 1.47 7.41
CA TYR A 80 -8.92 2.35 6.47
C TYR A 80 -10.24 1.67 6.07
N ASN A 81 -11.36 2.27 6.45
CA ASN A 81 -12.69 1.84 6.02
C ASN A 81 -12.93 2.20 4.53
N GLU A 82 -14.10 1.86 4.01
CA GLU A 82 -14.48 2.18 2.61
C GLU A 82 -14.34 3.68 2.32
N GLU A 83 -14.87 4.53 3.19
CA GLU A 83 -14.85 5.98 3.01
C GLU A 83 -13.42 6.55 2.95
N ALA A 84 -12.55 6.13 3.87
CA ALA A 84 -11.15 6.54 3.90
C ALA A 84 -10.40 6.04 2.66
N PHE A 85 -10.66 4.81 2.22
CA PHE A 85 -10.11 4.29 0.97
C PHE A 85 -10.57 5.13 -0.23
N GLN A 86 -11.87 5.38 -0.37
CA GLN A 86 -12.42 6.15 -1.48
C GLN A 86 -11.89 7.59 -1.50
N THR A 87 -11.75 8.21 -0.33
CA THR A 87 -11.16 9.56 -0.22
C THR A 87 -9.73 9.58 -0.75
N LEU A 88 -8.89 8.60 -0.38
CA LEU A 88 -7.54 8.48 -0.90
C LEU A 88 -7.51 8.17 -2.40
N PHE A 89 -8.34 7.22 -2.84
CA PHE A 89 -8.41 6.77 -4.22
C PHE A 89 -8.85 7.89 -5.17
N GLN A 90 -9.90 8.64 -4.80
CA GLN A 90 -10.39 9.76 -5.60
C GLN A 90 -9.39 10.92 -5.65
N ALA A 91 -8.75 11.26 -4.53
CA ALA A 91 -7.68 12.28 -4.53
C ALA A 91 -6.53 11.89 -5.47
N CYS A 92 -6.19 10.60 -5.52
CA CYS A 92 -5.21 10.06 -6.45
C CYS A 92 -5.68 10.15 -7.91
N ALA A 93 -6.94 9.78 -8.17
CA ALA A 93 -7.54 9.83 -9.49
C ALA A 93 -7.59 11.28 -10.03
N GLU A 94 -8.03 12.23 -9.22
CA GLU A 94 -8.06 13.66 -9.54
C GLU A 94 -6.67 14.19 -9.89
N ALA A 95 -5.65 13.88 -9.08
CA ALA A 95 -4.27 14.30 -9.35
C ALA A 95 -3.67 13.67 -10.62
N CYS A 96 -4.17 12.50 -11.03
CA CYS A 96 -3.78 11.84 -12.27
C CYS A 96 -4.72 12.16 -13.44
N GLY A 97 -5.77 12.95 -13.22
CA GLY A 97 -6.78 13.36 -14.21
C GLY A 97 -8.00 12.45 -14.34
N SER A 98 -7.93 11.17 -13.93
CA SER A 98 -9.08 10.24 -13.84
C SER A 98 -8.67 8.91 -13.18
N GLU A 99 -9.64 8.07 -12.83
CA GLU A 99 -9.39 6.71 -12.34
C GLU A 99 -8.65 5.84 -13.38
N VAL A 100 -8.97 6.00 -14.67
CA VAL A 100 -8.33 5.26 -15.77
C VAL A 100 -6.88 5.70 -15.99
N ALA A 101 -6.55 6.93 -15.59
CA ALA A 101 -5.21 7.50 -15.70
C ALA A 101 -4.31 7.18 -14.49
N LEU A 102 -4.84 6.55 -13.44
CA LEU A 102 -4.04 6.12 -12.29
C LEU A 102 -2.90 5.21 -12.76
N PRO A 103 -1.64 5.50 -12.40
CA PRO A 103 -0.50 4.75 -12.93
C PRO A 103 -0.26 3.41 -12.22
N VAL A 104 -0.99 3.14 -11.13
CA VAL A 104 -0.76 2.01 -10.23
C VAL A 104 -2.04 1.33 -9.78
N PRO A 105 -2.01 0.02 -9.49
CA PRO A 105 -3.07 -0.68 -8.77
C PRO A 105 -3.14 -0.28 -7.29
N PHE A 106 -4.32 -0.44 -6.71
CA PHE A 106 -4.60 -0.23 -5.29
C PHE A 106 -4.91 -1.56 -4.59
N PHE A 107 -4.39 -1.73 -3.38
CA PHE A 107 -4.57 -2.94 -2.58
C PHE A 107 -5.19 -2.60 -1.24
N ARG A 108 -6.20 -3.35 -0.84
CA ARG A 108 -6.96 -3.12 0.39
C ARG A 108 -6.96 -4.38 1.23
N THR A 109 -6.62 -4.25 2.52
CA THR A 109 -6.78 -5.37 3.45
C THR A 109 -8.24 -5.80 3.50
N ASP A 110 -8.48 -7.09 3.34
CA ASP A 110 -9.78 -7.70 3.56
C ASP A 110 -9.94 -8.04 5.06
N ASN A 111 -10.64 -7.16 5.77
CA ASN A 111 -10.94 -7.37 7.18
C ASN A 111 -11.92 -8.53 7.38
N ALA A 112 -12.88 -8.73 6.46
CA ALA A 112 -13.83 -9.85 6.56
C ALA A 112 -13.11 -11.20 6.43
N LEU A 113 -12.16 -11.30 5.50
CA LEU A 113 -11.29 -12.47 5.39
C LEU A 113 -10.44 -12.66 6.65
N THR A 114 -9.93 -11.58 7.24
CA THR A 114 -9.13 -11.66 8.47
C THR A 114 -9.98 -12.20 9.63
N ASP A 115 -11.18 -11.66 9.82
CA ASP A 115 -12.12 -12.11 10.85
C ASP A 115 -12.52 -13.57 10.65
N GLN A 116 -12.80 -13.98 9.40
CA GLN A 116 -13.10 -15.36 9.06
C GLN A 116 -11.93 -16.31 9.40
N LEU A 117 -10.71 -15.97 8.98
CA LEU A 117 -9.53 -16.81 9.24
C LEU A 117 -9.26 -16.94 10.74
N ALA A 118 -9.48 -15.87 11.52
CA ALA A 118 -9.34 -15.88 12.96
C ALA A 118 -10.40 -16.78 13.62
N ALA A 119 -11.67 -16.65 13.22
CA ALA A 119 -12.77 -17.47 13.73
C ALA A 119 -12.59 -18.98 13.45
N GLU A 120 -11.99 -19.32 12.31
CA GLU A 120 -11.70 -20.70 11.91
C GLU A 120 -10.37 -21.25 12.51
N GLY A 121 -9.62 -20.44 13.27
CA GLY A 121 -8.30 -20.83 13.80
C GLY A 121 -7.22 -21.00 12.72
N LYS A 122 -7.44 -20.45 11.53
CA LYS A 122 -6.53 -20.54 10.37
C LYS A 122 -5.64 -19.31 10.20
N GLY A 123 -5.83 -18.30 11.04
CA GLY A 123 -5.03 -17.08 11.01
C GLY A 123 -5.11 -16.26 12.29
N PRO A 124 -4.23 -15.26 12.43
CA PRO A 124 -4.23 -14.37 13.57
C PRO A 124 -5.40 -13.37 13.54
N ALA A 125 -6.00 -13.11 14.71
CA ALA A 125 -6.92 -11.99 14.90
C ALA A 125 -6.19 -10.64 14.77
N HIS A 126 -6.92 -9.58 14.40
CA HIS A 126 -6.37 -8.23 14.21
C HIS A 126 -5.54 -7.71 15.40
N SER A 127 -5.92 -8.08 16.62
CA SER A 127 -5.25 -7.65 17.86
C SER A 127 -3.99 -8.43 18.22
N SER A 128 -3.70 -9.51 17.50
CA SER A 128 -2.57 -10.39 17.83
C SER A 128 -1.23 -9.87 17.28
N PRO A 129 -0.09 -10.15 17.95
CA PRO A 129 1.24 -9.80 17.46
C PRO A 129 1.60 -10.40 16.09
N GLU A 130 1.00 -11.53 15.72
CA GLU A 130 1.27 -12.25 14.48
C GLU A 130 0.56 -11.64 13.26
N TYR A 131 -0.49 -10.83 13.49
CA TYR A 131 -1.31 -10.24 12.44
C TYR A 131 -0.52 -9.46 11.37
N PRO A 132 0.40 -8.54 11.71
CA PRO A 132 1.16 -7.77 10.72
C PRO A 132 1.93 -8.68 9.74
N LYS A 133 2.51 -9.77 10.22
CA LYS A 133 3.24 -10.74 9.39
C LYS A 133 2.29 -11.50 8.47
N ALA A 134 1.18 -12.02 8.99
CA ALA A 134 0.21 -12.76 8.19
C ALA A 134 -0.46 -11.90 7.12
N MET A 135 -0.82 -10.66 7.46
CA MET A 135 -1.35 -9.68 6.51
C MET A 135 -0.32 -9.35 5.42
N THR A 136 0.95 -9.13 5.80
CA THR A 136 2.01 -8.85 4.82
C THR A 136 2.26 -10.03 3.87
N ASN A 137 2.14 -11.27 4.34
CA ASN A 137 2.28 -12.44 3.47
C ASN A 137 1.16 -12.51 2.42
N ARG A 138 -0.09 -12.25 2.81
CA ARG A 138 -1.23 -12.17 1.88
C ARG A 138 -1.05 -11.05 0.86
N LEU A 139 -0.64 -9.87 1.33
CA LEU A 139 -0.29 -8.73 0.48
C LEU A 139 0.77 -9.08 -0.57
N LYS A 140 1.89 -9.69 -0.17
CA LYS A 140 2.96 -10.09 -1.09
C LYS A 140 2.47 -11.09 -2.13
N ALA A 141 1.65 -12.07 -1.73
CA ALA A 141 1.05 -13.02 -2.67
C ALA A 141 0.18 -12.29 -3.70
N ARG A 142 -0.67 -11.37 -3.24
CA ARG A 142 -1.56 -10.60 -4.12
C ARG A 142 -0.81 -9.64 -5.05
N LEU A 143 0.22 -8.96 -4.55
CA LEU A 143 1.08 -8.10 -5.36
C LEU A 143 1.69 -8.88 -6.53
N ARG A 144 2.24 -10.07 -6.28
CA ARG A 144 2.79 -10.93 -7.34
C ARG A 144 1.72 -11.37 -8.35
N GLU A 145 0.55 -11.80 -7.88
CA GLU A 145 -0.55 -12.21 -8.77
C GLU A 145 -0.97 -11.09 -9.74
N VAL A 146 -0.99 -9.85 -9.25
CA VAL A 146 -1.40 -8.65 -10.00
C VAL A 146 -0.27 -8.06 -10.86
N GLY A 147 0.93 -8.65 -10.85
CA GLY A 147 2.06 -8.21 -11.67
C GLY A 147 2.96 -7.14 -11.02
N VAL A 148 2.93 -7.05 -9.68
CA VAL A 148 3.79 -6.18 -8.86
C VAL A 148 4.79 -7.05 -8.09
N GLY A 149 5.74 -7.66 -8.80
CA GLY A 149 6.73 -8.56 -8.22
C GLY A 149 7.96 -8.71 -9.09
N SER A 150 9.12 -9.00 -8.47
CA SER A 150 10.37 -9.15 -9.21
C SER A 150 10.29 -10.39 -10.11
N GLY A 151 10.66 -10.24 -11.39
CA GLY A 151 10.57 -11.34 -12.36
C GLY A 151 9.13 -11.72 -12.76
N VAL A 152 8.13 -10.95 -12.37
CA VAL A 152 6.74 -11.13 -12.80
C VAL A 152 6.46 -10.22 -14.00
N LEU A 153 5.70 -10.71 -14.98
CA LEU A 153 5.23 -9.87 -16.09
C LEU A 153 4.32 -8.76 -15.54
N GLU A 154 4.67 -7.51 -15.82
CA GLU A 154 3.81 -6.37 -15.49
C GLU A 154 2.46 -6.50 -16.18
N ARG A 155 1.41 -6.08 -15.49
CA ARG A 155 0.02 -6.08 -16.00
C ARG A 155 -0.51 -4.65 -16.04
N PRO A 156 -0.21 -3.86 -17.09
CA PRO A 156 -0.70 -2.48 -17.22
C PRO A 156 -2.22 -2.37 -17.13
N GLU A 157 -2.95 -3.41 -17.51
CA GLU A 157 -4.40 -3.50 -17.40
C GLU A 157 -4.92 -3.49 -15.96
N ASN A 158 -4.04 -3.64 -14.96
CA ASN A 158 -4.40 -3.58 -13.54
C ASN A 158 -4.22 -2.20 -12.91
N ARG A 159 -3.65 -1.24 -13.65
CA ARG A 159 -3.57 0.15 -13.22
C ARG A 159 -4.97 0.72 -12.98
N GLY A 160 -5.13 1.53 -11.93
CA GLY A 160 -6.42 2.09 -11.52
C GLY A 160 -7.43 1.08 -10.96
N LYS A 161 -7.12 -0.23 -10.94
CA LYS A 161 -7.98 -1.23 -10.29
C LYS A 161 -7.68 -1.34 -8.79
N SER A 162 -8.70 -1.72 -8.03
CA SER A 162 -8.59 -2.05 -6.62
C SER A 162 -8.69 -3.56 -6.39
N PHE A 163 -7.88 -4.07 -5.48
CA PHE A 163 -7.81 -5.49 -5.14
C PHE A 163 -7.85 -5.68 -3.62
N PHE A 164 -8.66 -6.64 -3.16
CA PHE A 164 -8.60 -7.12 -1.79
C PHE A 164 -7.50 -8.18 -1.61
N PHE A 165 -6.98 -8.31 -0.38
CA PHE A 165 -5.98 -9.31 0.02
C PHE A 165 -6.12 -9.70 1.50
#